data_AF-A0A2D2H1A4-F1
#
_entry.id   AF-A0A2D2H1A4-F1
#
_cell.length_a   1.000
_cell.length_b   1.000
_cell.length_c   1.000
_cell.angle_alpha   90.00
_cell.angle_beta   90.00
_cell.angle_gamma   90.00
#
_symmetry.space_group_name_H-M   'P 1'
#
loop_
_entity.id
_entity.type
_entity.pdbx_description
1 polymer ?
#
loop_
_entity_poly.entity_id
_entity_poly.type
_entity_poly.pdbx_seq_one_letter_code
_entity_poly.pdbx_strand_id
1 'polypeptide(L)'
;MPSPARQALTRHALSLGAVLLAVGAMALYRHLYVEPREWGALCLDLSRAPLACRPRAALLWLQHWQLWGAGALLLGLWAFLGGPAPARIAAVALGVIAVLNYNASWGMLGAVLGAWAWIGDAMRPRRPA
;
A
#
# COMPACT_ATOMS: atom_id res chain seq x y z
N MET A 1 -27.22 5.28 21.01
CA MET A 1 -26.00 5.92 20.48
C MET A 1 -24.79 5.07 20.88
N PRO A 2 -23.90 4.65 19.97
CA PRO A 2 -22.75 3.82 20.33
C PRO A 2 -21.77 4.60 21.21
N SER A 3 -21.19 3.92 22.22
CA SER A 3 -20.21 4.53 23.14
C SER A 3 -18.97 5.03 22.40
N PRO A 4 -18.29 6.08 22.90
CA PRO A 4 -17.09 6.64 22.25
C PRO A 4 -15.98 5.59 22.05
N ALA A 5 -15.87 4.61 22.96
CA ALA A 5 -14.96 3.48 22.84
C ALA A 5 -15.30 2.57 21.65
N ARG A 6 -16.57 2.19 21.48
CA ARG A 6 -17.02 1.37 20.34
C ARG A 6 -16.79 2.09 19.00
N GLN A 7 -17.01 3.40 18.96
CA GLN A 7 -16.76 4.21 17.76
C GLN A 7 -15.26 4.29 17.40
N ALA A 8 -14.36 4.36 18.39
CA ALA A 8 -12.92 4.34 18.14
C ALA A 8 -12.48 2.96 17.61
N LEU A 9 -12.89 1.88 18.26
CA LEU A 9 -12.59 0.51 17.83
C LEU A 9 -13.06 0.25 16.40
N THR A 10 -14.29 0.66 16.06
CA THR A 10 -14.86 0.47 14.71
C THR A 10 -14.01 1.20 13.66
N ARG A 11 -13.57 2.44 13.95
CA ARG A 11 -12.69 3.19 13.03
C ARG A 11 -11.35 2.50 12.81
N HIS A 12 -10.70 2.02 13.87
CA HIS A 12 -9.43 1.30 13.73
C HIS A 12 -9.60 -0.01 12.95
N ALA A 13 -10.67 -0.77 13.23
CA ALA A 13 -10.98 -1.99 12.49
C ALA A 13 -11.22 -1.72 10.99
N LEU A 14 -11.95 -0.65 10.65
CA LEU A 14 -12.17 -0.26 9.26
C LEU A 14 -10.86 0.13 8.57
N SER A 15 -10.01 0.92 9.25
CA SER A 15 -8.71 1.31 8.71
C SER A 15 -7.78 0.12 8.49
N LEU A 16 -7.72 -0.82 9.45
CA LEU A 16 -6.95 -2.06 9.29
C LEU A 16 -7.51 -2.93 8.17
N GLY A 17 -8.84 -3.06 8.10
CA GLY A 17 -9.53 -3.77 7.02
C GLY A 17 -9.20 -3.18 5.65
N ALA A 18 -9.13 -1.86 5.53
CA ALA A 18 -8.73 -1.19 4.29
C ALA A 18 -7.28 -1.52 3.88
N VAL A 19 -6.34 -1.54 4.83
CA VAL A 19 -4.95 -1.95 4.56
C VAL A 19 -4.89 -3.41 4.09
N LEU A 20 -5.55 -4.32 4.82
CA LEU A 20 -5.58 -5.74 4.49
C LEU A 20 -6.21 -5.99 3.12
N LEU A 21 -7.29 -5.29 2.80
CA LEU A 21 -7.95 -5.39 1.50
C LEU A 21 -7.02 -4.91 0.37
N ALA A 22 -6.35 -3.77 0.54
CA ALA A 22 -5.45 -3.24 -0.48
C ALA A 22 -4.24 -4.16 -0.71
N VAL A 23 -3.60 -4.64 0.38
CA VAL A 23 -2.47 -5.56 0.30
C VAL A 23 -2.90 -6.91 -0.30
N GLY A 24 -4.03 -7.45 0.15
CA GLY A 24 -4.58 -8.72 -0.35
C GLY A 24 -4.97 -8.64 -1.82
N ALA A 25 -5.60 -7.55 -2.25
CA ALA A 25 -5.91 -7.31 -3.67
C ALA A 25 -4.64 -7.27 -4.53
N MET A 26 -3.58 -6.63 -4.05
CA MET A 26 -2.32 -6.57 -4.78
C MET A 26 -1.60 -7.93 -4.82
N ALA A 27 -1.61 -8.68 -3.72
CA ALA A 27 -1.07 -10.03 -3.68
C ALA A 27 -1.81 -10.95 -4.66
N LEU A 28 -3.14 -10.92 -4.66
CA LEU A 28 -3.96 -11.68 -5.59
C LEU A 28 -3.70 -11.25 -7.04
N TYR A 29 -3.60 -9.95 -7.32
CA TYR A 29 -3.27 -9.45 -8.64
C TYR A 29 -1.93 -10.01 -9.14
N ARG A 30 -0.89 -10.01 -8.30
CA ARG A 30 0.41 -10.59 -8.64
C ARG A 30 0.32 -12.08 -8.91
N HIS A 31 -0.42 -12.80 -8.07
CA HIS A 31 -0.62 -14.23 -8.23
C HIS A 31 -1.29 -14.59 -9.57
N LEU A 32 -2.24 -13.78 -10.02
CA LEU A 32 -2.99 -14.04 -11.25
C LEU A 32 -2.24 -13.59 -12.53
N TYR A 33 -1.51 -12.48 -12.48
CA TYR A 33 -0.99 -11.82 -13.70
C TYR A 33 0.54 -11.73 -13.80
N VAL A 34 1.27 -11.92 -12.70
CA VAL A 34 2.72 -11.68 -12.63
C VAL A 34 3.50 -12.96 -12.36
N GLU A 35 3.06 -13.74 -11.37
CA GLU A 35 3.76 -14.95 -10.92
C GLU A 35 3.71 -16.12 -11.91
N PRO A 36 2.61 -16.40 -12.63
CA PRO A 36 2.57 -17.59 -13.48
C PRO A 36 3.57 -17.47 -14.63
N ARG A 37 4.36 -18.53 -14.83
CA ARG A 37 5.51 -18.54 -15.75
C ARG A 37 5.05 -18.49 -17.21
N GLU A 38 3.90 -19.10 -17.50
CA GLU A 38 3.25 -19.07 -18.80
C GLU A 38 2.99 -17.65 -19.31
N TRP A 39 2.62 -16.71 -18.42
CA TRP A 39 2.48 -15.30 -18.79
C TRP A 39 3.81 -14.68 -19.21
N GLY A 40 4.93 -15.09 -18.59
CA GLY A 40 6.25 -14.62 -18.98
C GLY A 40 6.57 -14.98 -20.43
N ALA A 41 6.31 -16.23 -20.82
CA ALA A 41 6.53 -16.72 -22.19
C ALA A 41 5.59 -16.07 -23.20
N LEU A 42 4.30 -15.91 -22.86
CA LEU A 42 3.31 -15.32 -23.75
C LEU A 42 3.52 -13.81 -23.96
N CYS A 43 4.04 -13.11 -22.96
CA CYS A 43 4.22 -11.65 -23.01
C CYS A 43 5.63 -11.22 -23.47
N LEU A 44 6.46 -12.15 -23.93
CA LEU A 44 7.82 -11.88 -24.42
C LEU A 44 7.81 -11.27 -25.83
N ASP A 45 6.84 -11.63 -26.68
CA ASP A 45 6.67 -11.03 -28.01
C ASP A 45 5.90 -9.71 -27.92
N LEU A 46 6.63 -8.61 -27.76
CA LEU A 46 6.07 -7.26 -27.64
C LEU A 46 5.32 -6.80 -28.91
N SER A 47 5.58 -7.40 -30.07
CA SER A 47 4.97 -6.99 -31.33
C SER A 47 3.54 -7.53 -31.51
N ARG A 48 3.20 -8.62 -30.80
CA ARG A 48 1.89 -9.29 -30.86
C ARG A 48 1.32 -9.62 -29.48
N ALA A 49 1.83 -8.98 -28.44
CA ALA A 49 1.41 -9.27 -27.07
C ALA A 49 -0.12 -9.08 -26.91
N PRO A 50 -0.84 -10.10 -26.42
CA PRO A 50 -2.26 -9.97 -26.12
C PRO A 50 -2.52 -8.81 -25.15
N LEU A 51 -3.70 -8.18 -25.23
CA LEU A 51 -4.09 -7.12 -24.28
C LEU A 51 -4.03 -7.57 -22.81
N ALA A 52 -4.17 -8.88 -22.56
CA ALA A 52 -4.01 -9.51 -21.25
C ALA A 52 -2.59 -9.37 -20.65
N CYS A 53 -1.57 -9.02 -21.45
CA CYS A 53 -0.21 -8.76 -20.97
C CYS A 53 0.00 -7.34 -20.40
N ARG A 54 -0.90 -6.40 -20.72
CA ARG A 54 -0.80 -4.99 -20.26
C ARG A 54 -0.75 -4.84 -18.74
N PRO A 55 -1.54 -5.58 -17.94
CA PRO A 55 -1.46 -5.55 -16.48
C PRO A 55 -0.04 -5.84 -15.97
N ARG A 56 0.56 -6.95 -16.43
CA ARG A 56 1.95 -7.33 -16.09
C ARG A 56 2.95 -6.25 -16.49
N ALA A 57 2.86 -5.74 -17.72
CA ALA A 57 3.77 -4.70 -18.22
C ALA A 57 3.68 -3.41 -17.40
N ALA A 58 2.46 -2.97 -17.05
CA ALA A 58 2.26 -1.79 -16.21
C ALA A 58 2.88 -1.97 -14.82
N LEU A 59 2.67 -3.13 -14.19
CA LEU A 59 3.24 -3.42 -12.88
C LEU A 59 4.77 -3.47 -12.93
N LEU A 60 5.36 -4.11 -13.93
CA LEU A 60 6.82 -4.16 -14.13
C LEU A 60 7.40 -2.76 -14.43
N TRP A 61 6.68 -1.92 -15.17
CA TRP A 61 7.11 -0.54 -15.42
C TRP A 61 7.15 0.29 -14.13
N LEU A 62 6.11 0.19 -13.29
CA LEU A 62 6.06 0.85 -11.98
C LEU A 62 7.16 0.34 -11.03
N GLN A 63 7.55 -0.93 -11.15
CA GLN A 63 8.68 -1.51 -10.43
C GLN A 63 10.01 -0.96 -10.92
N HIS A 64 10.24 -0.97 -12.24
CA HIS A 64 11.46 -0.48 -12.86
C HIS A 64 11.77 0.96 -12.45
N TRP A 65 10.75 1.83 -12.46
CA TRP A 65 10.88 3.23 -12.06
C TRP A 65 10.75 3.49 -10.55
N GLN A 66 10.73 2.45 -9.72
CA GLN A 66 10.65 2.55 -8.27
C GLN A 66 9.42 3.34 -7.75
N LEU A 67 8.36 3.48 -8.57
CA LEU A 67 7.25 4.39 -8.28
C LEU A 67 6.43 3.95 -7.07
N TRP A 68 6.31 2.63 -6.83
CA TRP A 68 5.70 2.13 -5.60
C TRP A 68 6.47 2.58 -4.36
N GLY A 69 7.81 2.46 -4.38
CA GLY A 69 8.65 2.82 -3.25
C GLY A 69 8.70 4.33 -3.03
N ALA A 70 8.85 5.11 -4.10
CA ALA A 70 8.88 6.56 -4.05
C ALA A 70 7.55 7.11 -3.51
N GLY A 71 6.42 6.62 -4.02
CA GLY A 71 5.09 7.00 -3.54
C GLY A 71 4.88 6.65 -2.07
N ALA A 72 5.30 5.44 -1.65
CA ALA A 72 5.22 5.02 -0.25
C ALA A 72 6.04 5.93 0.68
N LEU A 73 7.27 6.27 0.28
CA LEU A 73 8.14 7.15 1.05
C LEU A 73 7.56 8.56 1.16
N LEU A 74 7.08 9.14 0.07
CA LEU A 74 6.46 10.47 0.09
C LEU A 74 5.22 10.51 0.99
N LEU A 75 4.35 9.49 0.90
CA LEU A 75 3.20 9.38 1.81
C LEU A 75 3.64 9.18 3.26
N GLY A 76 4.67 8.38 3.51
CA GLY A 76 5.22 8.16 4.85
C GLY A 76 5.78 9.43 5.48
N LEU A 77 6.55 10.20 4.70
CA LEU A 77 7.06 11.51 5.14
C LEU A 77 5.92 12.48 5.42
N TRP A 78 4.94 12.58 4.52
CA TRP A 78 3.78 13.44 4.73
C TRP A 78 2.99 13.05 5.98
N ALA A 79 2.73 11.75 6.16
CA ALA A 79 2.11 11.17 7.34
C ALA A 79 2.86 11.53 8.62
N PHE A 80 4.18 11.37 8.63
CA PHE A 80 5.07 11.66 9.75
C PHE A 80 5.07 13.15 10.13
N LEU A 81 5.06 14.04 9.13
CA LEU A 81 5.00 15.49 9.31
C LEU A 81 3.61 16.01 9.74
N GLY A 82 2.68 15.13 10.14
CA GLY A 82 1.36 15.51 10.62
C GLY A 82 0.25 15.40 9.58
N GLY A 83 0.47 14.68 8.48
CA GLY A 83 -0.56 14.36 7.50
C GLY A 83 -1.79 13.69 8.11
N PRO A 84 -2.95 13.77 7.44
CA PRO A 84 -4.22 13.29 7.97
C PRO A 84 -4.25 11.75 8.06
N ALA A 85 -5.22 11.20 8.81
CA ALA A 85 -5.34 9.75 9.01
C ALA A 85 -5.32 8.91 7.71
N PRO A 86 -6.01 9.31 6.61
CA PRO A 86 -5.93 8.57 5.35
C PRO A 86 -4.52 8.49 4.77
N ALA A 87 -3.71 9.54 4.90
CA ALA A 87 -2.32 9.55 4.40
C ALA A 87 -1.45 8.51 5.13
N ARG A 88 -1.67 8.34 6.44
CA ARG A 88 -0.93 7.35 7.26
C ARG A 88 -1.31 5.92 6.91
N ILE A 89 -2.61 5.67 6.74
CA ILE A 89 -3.14 4.38 6.31
C ILE A 89 -2.62 4.04 4.91
N ALA A 90 -2.66 5.01 3.99
CA ALA A 90 -2.16 4.86 2.64
C ALA A 90 -0.64 4.63 2.60
N ALA A 91 0.14 5.32 3.44
CA ALA A 91 1.59 5.11 3.56
C ALA A 91 1.92 3.67 3.97
N VAL A 92 1.20 3.12 4.96
CA VAL A 92 1.36 1.72 5.38
C VAL A 92 1.00 0.76 4.26
N ALA A 93 -0.19 0.90 3.68
CA ALA A 93 -0.65 0.01 2.61
C ALA A 93 0.28 0.06 1.38
N LEU A 94 0.62 1.26 0.92
CA LEU A 94 1.49 1.45 -0.24
C LEU A 94 2.92 1.00 0.05
N GLY A 95 3.43 1.17 1.27
CA GLY A 95 4.75 0.68 1.66
C GLY A 95 4.84 -0.85 1.64
N VAL A 96 3.83 -1.56 2.16
CA VAL A 96 3.77 -3.03 2.06
C VAL A 96 3.62 -3.47 0.60
N ILE A 97 2.77 -2.80 -0.18
CA ILE A 97 2.63 -3.04 -1.62
C ILE A 97 3.97 -2.83 -2.35
N ALA A 98 4.73 -1.79 -2.00
CA ALA A 98 6.04 -1.54 -2.59
C ALA A 98 7.03 -2.68 -2.29
N VAL A 99 7.03 -3.22 -1.06
CA VAL A 99 7.83 -4.39 -0.69
C VAL A 99 7.44 -5.63 -1.52
N LEU A 100 6.13 -5.90 -1.64
CA LEU A 100 5.64 -6.98 -2.50
C LEU A 100 6.09 -6.81 -3.95
N ASN A 101 6.31 -5.57 -4.39
CA ASN A 101 6.75 -5.21 -5.72
C ASN A 101 8.26 -4.90 -5.80
N TYR A 102 9.07 -5.50 -4.93
CA TYR A 102 10.54 -5.43 -4.97
C TYR A 102 11.14 -4.01 -4.85
N ASN A 103 10.36 -3.03 -4.39
CA ASN A 103 10.82 -1.66 -4.08
C ASN A 103 11.02 -1.53 -2.55
N ALA A 104 11.77 -2.47 -1.98
CA ALA A 104 11.77 -2.74 -0.55
C ALA A 104 12.29 -1.58 0.31
N SER A 105 13.44 -0.99 -0.04
CA SER A 105 14.10 0.02 0.81
C SER A 105 13.20 1.22 1.09
N TRP A 106 12.65 1.85 0.05
CA TRP A 106 11.75 3.00 0.20
C TRP A 106 10.37 2.60 0.70
N GLY A 107 9.88 1.42 0.29
CA GLY A 107 8.61 0.87 0.77
C GLY A 107 8.58 0.63 2.27
N MET A 108 9.63 0.01 2.82
CA MET A 108 9.76 -0.24 4.27
C MET A 108 9.84 1.06 5.06
N LEU A 109 10.63 2.04 4.62
CA LEU A 109 10.70 3.35 5.26
C LEU A 109 9.34 4.05 5.26
N GLY A 110 8.64 4.07 4.12
CA GLY A 110 7.29 4.64 4.02
C GLY A 110 6.30 3.95 4.96
N ALA A 111 6.31 2.62 5.02
CA ALA A 111 5.45 1.85 5.91
C ALA A 111 5.73 2.13 7.39
N VAL A 112 6.99 2.17 7.80
CA VAL A 112 7.39 2.44 9.19
C VAL A 112 6.98 3.85 9.61
N LEU A 113 7.24 4.86 8.77
CA LEU A 113 6.85 6.25 9.05
C LEU A 113 5.33 6.40 9.15
N GLY A 114 4.59 5.78 8.22
CA GLY A 114 3.12 5.76 8.24
C GLY A 114 2.56 5.08 9.49
N ALA A 115 3.11 3.92 9.86
CA ALA A 115 2.69 3.17 11.04
C ALA A 115 2.99 3.95 12.33
N TRP A 116 4.18 4.55 12.42
CA TRP A 116 4.57 5.39 13.55
C TRP A 116 3.58 6.54 13.75
N ALA A 117 3.29 7.30 12.68
CA ALA A 117 2.35 8.41 12.73
C ALA A 117 0.92 7.95 13.10
N TRP A 118 0.51 6.77 12.62
CA TRP A 118 -0.81 6.24 12.91
C TRP A 118 -0.95 5.81 14.38
N ILE A 119 0.02 5.06 14.90
CA ILE A 119 0.04 4.61 16.30
C ILE A 119 0.16 5.80 17.25
N GLY A 120 1.03 6.77 16.93
CA GLY A 120 1.21 7.99 17.72
C GLY A 120 -0.08 8.78 17.92
N ASP A 121 -0.93 8.85 16.89
CA ASP A 121 -2.23 9.52 17.01
C ASP A 121 -3.27 8.70 17.77
N ALA A 122 -3.23 7.38 17.67
CA ALA A 122 -4.10 6.51 18.46
C ALA A 122 -3.83 6.65 19.97
N MET A 123 -2.58 6.96 20.35
CA MET A 123 -2.15 7.12 21.74
C MET A 123 -2.31 8.54 22.28
N ARG A 124 -2.58 9.55 21.45
CA ARG A 124 -2.70 10.94 21.92
C ARG A 124 -3.93 11.12 22.81
N PRO A 125 -3.78 11.68 24.04
CA PRO A 125 -4.92 12.02 24.88
C PRO A 125 -5.83 13.01 24.17
N ARG A 126 -7.14 12.73 24.10
CA ARG A 126 -8.11 13.73 23.65
C ARG A 126 -8.24 14.78 24.74
N ARG A 127 -7.71 15.98 24.52
CA ARG A 127 -8.03 17.12 25.39
C ARG A 127 -9.52 17.42 25.25
N PRO A 128 -10.28 17.53 26.36
CA PRO A 128 -11.63 18.08 26.30
C PRO A 128 -11.52 19.51 25.75
N ALA A 129 -12.42 19.84 24.82
CA ALA A 129 -12.55 21.18 24.25
C ALA A 129 -13.09 22.17 25.29
#